data_AF-A0A6J0P0B3-F1
#
_entry.id   AF-A0A6J0P0B3-F1
#
_cell.length_a   1.000
_cell.length_b   1.000
_cell.length_c   1.000
_cell.angle_alpha   90.00
_cell.angle_beta   90.00
_cell.angle_gamma   90.00
#
_symmetry.space_group_name_H-M   'P 1'
#
loop_
_entity.id
_entity.type
_entity.pdbx_description
1 polymer ?
#
loop_
_entity_poly.entity_id
_entity_poly.type
_entity_poly.pdbx_seq_one_letter_code
_entity_poly.pdbx_strand_id
1 'polypeptide(L)'
;MEKISFVLLVVVLIAFVHVSEAQSSKEGEEKVIEKDLHEAKDLIEDDLKEKEKNIKSLESEVNMLTKSEKMLNDIGEAYKNGTSLEPYGKKLKKFNRKVKQAPKGKRYGSVVQNILKDLGLNGGRN
;
A
#
# COMPACT_ATOMS: atom_id res chain seq x y z
N MET A 1 37.23 -49.01 46.91
CA MET A 1 36.74 -47.63 46.65
C MET A 1 36.02 -47.70 45.33
N GLU A 2 34.78 -47.20 45.27
CA GLU A 2 33.94 -46.90 44.08
C GLU A 2 32.47 -47.18 44.44
N LYS A 3 31.96 -46.37 45.37
CA LYS A 3 30.53 -46.15 45.51
C LYS A 3 30.29 -44.69 45.15
N ILE A 4 30.62 -44.32 43.91
CA ILE A 4 30.18 -43.05 43.35
C ILE A 4 28.68 -43.21 43.13
N SER A 5 27.98 -42.88 44.22
CA SER A 5 26.65 -42.31 44.32
C SER A 5 25.79 -42.46 43.06
N PHE A 6 24.99 -43.54 43.03
CA PHE A 6 23.86 -43.70 42.11
C PHE A 6 22.93 -42.47 42.12
N VAL A 7 22.85 -41.77 43.26
CA VAL A 7 22.10 -40.53 43.41
C VAL A 7 22.71 -39.41 42.55
N LEU A 8 24.04 -39.27 42.51
CA LEU A 8 24.70 -38.30 41.63
C LEU A 8 24.44 -38.62 40.14
N LEU A 9 24.44 -39.90 39.76
CA LEU A 9 24.12 -40.32 38.40
C LEU A 9 22.68 -39.93 38.01
N VAL A 10 21.72 -40.16 38.89
CA VAL A 10 20.30 -39.81 38.66
C VAL A 10 20.12 -38.30 38.54
N VAL A 11 20.78 -37.50 39.39
CA VAL A 11 20.71 -36.04 39.32
C VAL A 11 21.30 -35.51 38.01
N VAL A 12 22.41 -36.09 37.54
CA VAL A 12 23.01 -35.72 36.26
C VAL A 12 22.09 -36.07 35.08
N LEU A 13 21.46 -37.24 35.09
CA LEU A 13 20.51 -37.63 34.02
C LEU A 13 19.28 -36.72 33.97
N ILE A 14 18.73 -36.35 35.13
CA ILE A 14 17.60 -35.40 35.21
C ILE A 14 18.02 -34.02 34.69
N ALA A 15 19.24 -33.56 34.99
CA ALA A 15 19.76 -32.31 34.44
C ALA A 15 19.96 -32.38 32.92
N PHE A 16 20.46 -33.50 32.39
CA PHE A 16 20.63 -33.72 30.95
C PHE A 16 19.30 -33.77 30.18
N VAL A 17 18.25 -34.36 30.77
CA VAL A 17 16.90 -34.36 30.19
C VAL A 17 16.34 -32.94 30.13
N HIS A 18 16.42 -32.17 31.22
CA HIS A 18 15.94 -30.77 31.21
C HIS A 18 16.74 -29.87 30.27
N VAL A 19 18.05 -30.08 30.13
CA VAL A 19 18.89 -29.34 29.16
C VAL A 19 18.58 -29.75 27.72
N SER A 20 18.33 -31.04 27.46
CA SER A 20 17.91 -31.52 26.13
C SER A 20 16.53 -31.01 25.74
N GLU A 21 15.58 -30.99 26.67
CA GLU A 21 14.23 -30.44 26.44
C GLU A 21 14.28 -28.92 26.21
N ALA A 22 15.12 -28.19 26.96
CA ALA A 22 15.33 -26.75 26.76
C ALA A 22 16.14 -26.39 25.49
N GLN A 23 16.94 -27.32 24.97
CA GLN A 23 17.59 -27.18 23.67
C GLN A 23 16.66 -27.55 22.51
N SER A 24 15.83 -28.59 22.65
CA SER A 24 14.88 -28.96 21.60
C SER A 24 13.73 -27.95 21.46
N SER A 25 13.34 -27.28 22.55
CA SER A 25 12.35 -26.20 22.50
C SER A 25 12.86 -24.96 21.76
N LYS A 26 14.15 -24.62 21.91
CA LYS A 26 14.78 -23.50 21.18
C LYS A 26 14.86 -23.74 19.69
N GLU A 27 15.18 -24.96 19.26
CA GLU A 27 15.28 -25.28 17.83
C GLU A 27 13.90 -25.29 17.14
N GLY A 28 12.84 -25.65 17.87
CA GLY A 28 11.45 -25.52 17.43
C GLY A 28 10.98 -24.06 17.36
N GLU A 29 11.27 -23.26 18.39
CA GLU A 29 10.97 -21.82 18.41
C GLU A 29 11.73 -21.05 17.31
N GLU A 30 12.99 -21.38 17.06
CA GLU A 30 13.81 -20.76 16.02
C GLU A 30 13.25 -21.04 14.62
N LYS A 31 12.81 -22.28 14.35
CA LYS A 31 12.14 -22.64 13.09
C LYS A 31 10.78 -21.97 12.91
N VAL A 32 10.03 -21.75 13.99
CA VAL A 32 8.76 -20.99 13.96
C VAL A 32 9.05 -19.52 13.66
N ILE A 33 10.05 -18.92 14.32
CA ILE A 33 10.47 -17.53 14.06
C ILE A 33 10.96 -17.34 12.62
N GLU A 34 11.74 -18.29 12.09
CA GLU A 34 12.22 -18.24 10.70
C GLU A 34 11.07 -18.29 9.68
N LYS A 35 10.07 -19.13 9.94
CA LYS A 35 8.86 -19.22 9.12
C LYS A 35 8.02 -17.93 9.18
N ASP A 36 7.78 -17.43 10.39
CA ASP A 36 7.03 -16.19 10.60
C ASP A 36 7.73 -14.99 9.96
N LEU A 37 9.07 -14.96 10.00
CA LEU A 37 9.89 -13.94 9.34
C LEU A 37 9.77 -14.02 7.82
N HIS A 38 9.76 -15.23 7.25
CA HIS A 38 9.58 -15.42 5.81
C HIS A 38 8.18 -14.99 5.36
N GLU A 39 7.14 -15.33 6.12
CA GLU A 39 5.76 -14.91 5.87
C GLU A 39 5.62 -13.38 5.95
N ALA A 40 6.18 -12.76 6.99
CA ALA A 40 6.20 -11.31 7.13
C ALA A 40 6.93 -10.62 5.96
N LYS A 41 8.04 -11.20 5.49
CA LYS A 41 8.78 -10.70 4.33
C LYS A 41 7.95 -10.76 3.05
N ASP A 42 7.27 -11.87 2.80
CA ASP A 42 6.45 -12.05 1.60
C ASP A 42 5.26 -11.07 1.62
N LEU A 43 4.60 -10.90 2.77
CA LEU A 43 3.54 -9.91 2.96
C LEU A 43 4.03 -8.47 2.68
N ILE A 44 5.21 -8.11 3.19
CA ILE A 44 5.81 -6.78 2.94
C ILE A 44 6.12 -6.60 1.45
N GLU A 45 6.63 -7.62 0.77
CA GLU A 45 6.96 -7.56 -0.65
C GLU A 45 5.71 -7.35 -1.51
N ASP A 46 4.63 -8.06 -1.21
CA ASP A 46 3.36 -7.91 -1.91
C ASP A 46 2.73 -6.54 -1.65
N ASP A 47 2.76 -6.05 -0.42
CA ASP A 47 2.32 -4.70 -0.06
C ASP A 47 3.11 -3.62 -0.81
N LEU A 48 4.42 -3.81 -0.95
CA LEU A 48 5.28 -2.90 -1.71
C LEU A 48 4.90 -2.88 -3.20
N LYS A 49 4.69 -4.05 -3.80
CA LYS A 49 4.24 -4.16 -5.21
C LYS A 49 2.87 -3.51 -5.42
N GLU A 50 1.94 -3.68 -4.48
CA GLU A 50 0.64 -3.03 -4.55
C GLU A 50 0.77 -1.51 -4.46
N LYS A 51 1.55 -1.01 -3.48
CA LYS A 51 1.79 0.43 -3.31
C LYS A 51 2.47 1.03 -4.53
N GLU A 52 3.43 0.34 -5.15
CA GLU A 52 4.09 0.80 -6.38
C GLU A 52 3.12 0.93 -7.55
N LYS A 53 2.22 -0.05 -7.74
CA LYS A 53 1.15 0.03 -8.76
C LYS A 53 0.21 1.20 -8.47
N ASN A 54 -0.15 1.42 -7.20
CA ASN A 54 -0.99 2.53 -6.79
C ASN A 54 -0.31 3.88 -7.09
N ILE A 55 0.98 4.04 -6.77
CA ILE A 55 1.75 5.26 -7.09
C ILE A 55 1.77 5.52 -8.59
N LYS A 56 2.09 4.51 -9.41
CA LYS A 56 2.06 4.63 -10.88
C LYS A 56 0.69 5.03 -11.42
N SER A 57 -0.38 4.51 -10.82
CA SER A 57 -1.76 4.92 -11.16
C SER A 57 -2.00 6.38 -10.80
N LEU A 58 -1.60 6.81 -9.60
CA LEU A 58 -1.75 8.19 -9.14
C LEU A 58 -0.96 9.17 -10.02
N GLU A 59 0.28 8.85 -10.40
CA GLU A 59 1.08 9.68 -11.31
C GLU A 59 0.39 9.89 -12.66
N SER A 60 -0.24 8.84 -13.20
CA SER A 60 -1.03 8.93 -14.43
C SER A 60 -2.26 9.84 -14.28
N GLU A 61 -2.96 9.72 -13.15
CA GLU A 61 -4.10 10.58 -12.81
C GLU A 61 -3.69 12.05 -12.65
N VAL A 62 -2.62 12.32 -11.90
CA VAL A 62 -2.07 13.67 -11.72
C VAL A 62 -1.67 14.28 -13.05
N ASN A 63 -0.97 13.54 -13.91
CA ASN A 63 -0.59 14.01 -15.25
C ASN A 63 -1.82 14.33 -16.13
N MET A 64 -2.91 13.57 -16.00
CA MET A 64 -4.17 13.90 -16.68
C MET A 64 -4.78 15.19 -16.13
N LEU A 65 -4.78 15.38 -14.81
CA LEU A 65 -5.29 16.60 -14.16
C LEU A 65 -4.47 17.83 -14.56
N THR A 66 -3.13 17.77 -14.51
CA THR A 66 -2.25 18.86 -14.94
C THR A 66 -2.50 19.28 -16.40
N LYS A 67 -2.71 18.31 -17.29
CA LYS A 67 -3.07 18.60 -18.70
C LYS A 67 -4.45 19.27 -18.81
N SER A 68 -5.38 18.92 -17.93
CA SER A 68 -6.73 19.48 -17.90
C SER A 68 -6.70 20.93 -17.43
N GLU A 69 -5.96 21.19 -16.35
CA GLU A 69 -5.75 22.53 -15.79
C GLU A 69 -5.11 23.46 -16.82
N LYS A 70 -4.01 23.03 -17.45
CA LYS A 70 -3.38 23.81 -18.52
C LYS A 70 -4.36 24.13 -19.65
N MET A 71 -5.14 23.14 -20.08
CA MET A 71 -6.13 23.34 -21.14
C MET A 71 -7.26 24.31 -20.73
N LEU A 72 -7.71 24.26 -19.48
CA LEU A 72 -8.69 25.22 -18.94
C LEU A 72 -8.12 26.63 -18.91
N ASN A 73 -6.86 26.79 -18.50
CA ASN A 73 -6.16 28.08 -18.52
C ASN A 73 -6.05 28.63 -19.93
N ASP A 74 -5.61 27.81 -20.90
CA ASP A 74 -5.52 28.22 -22.31
C ASP A 74 -6.88 28.67 -22.88
N ILE A 75 -7.96 27.98 -22.52
CA ILE A 75 -9.34 28.35 -22.92
C ILE A 75 -9.76 29.66 -22.25
N GLY A 76 -9.47 29.82 -20.96
CA GLY A 76 -9.77 31.03 -20.21
C GLY A 76 -9.05 32.24 -20.78
N GLU A 77 -7.79 32.11 -21.16
CA GLU A 77 -7.02 33.16 -21.84
C GLU A 77 -7.57 33.46 -23.23
N ALA A 78 -7.84 32.44 -24.05
CA ALA A 78 -8.43 32.63 -25.38
C ALA A 78 -9.77 33.37 -25.30
N TYR A 79 -10.62 33.01 -24.33
CA TYR A 79 -11.89 33.70 -24.09
C TYR A 79 -11.71 35.16 -23.68
N LYS A 80 -10.80 35.45 -22.74
CA LYS A 80 -10.47 36.83 -22.32
C LYS A 80 -9.94 37.68 -23.47
N ASN A 81 -9.18 37.08 -24.37
CA ASN A 81 -8.54 37.75 -25.49
C ASN A 81 -9.42 37.82 -26.75
N GLY A 82 -10.66 37.31 -26.70
CA GLY A 82 -11.57 37.27 -27.86
C GLY A 82 -11.12 36.32 -28.98
N THR A 83 -10.18 35.41 -28.70
CA THR A 83 -9.65 34.44 -29.65
C THR A 83 -10.63 33.30 -29.87
N SER A 84 -10.69 32.76 -31.10
CA SER A 84 -11.58 31.64 -31.43
C SER A 84 -11.33 30.41 -30.54
N LEU A 85 -12.42 29.90 -29.95
CA LEU A 85 -12.41 28.68 -29.12
C LEU A 85 -12.57 27.39 -29.95
N GLU A 86 -12.81 27.49 -31.24
CA GLU A 86 -13.01 26.36 -32.15
C GLU A 86 -11.88 25.31 -32.10
N PRO A 87 -10.59 25.69 -32.01
CA PRO A 87 -9.47 24.73 -31.90
C PRO A 87 -9.53 23.88 -30.61
N TYR A 88 -10.15 24.39 -29.55
CA TYR A 88 -10.27 23.70 -28.27
C TYR A 88 -11.41 22.70 -28.26
N GLY A 89 -12.46 22.89 -29.06
CA GLY A 89 -13.60 21.96 -29.15
C GLY A 89 -13.19 20.54 -29.55
N LYS A 90 -12.29 20.39 -30.53
CA LYS A 90 -11.74 19.08 -30.93
C LYS A 90 -10.91 18.45 -29.80
N LYS A 91 -10.08 19.24 -29.12
CA LYS A 91 -9.26 18.78 -27.98
C LYS A 91 -10.15 18.35 -26.79
N LEU A 92 -11.20 19.10 -26.49
CA LEU A 92 -12.16 18.84 -25.41
C LEU A 92 -12.93 17.55 -25.67
N LYS A 93 -13.38 17.34 -26.90
CA LYS A 93 -14.05 16.09 -27.30
C LYS A 93 -13.15 14.87 -27.11
N LYS A 94 -11.87 14.97 -27.49
CA LYS A 94 -10.87 13.89 -27.32
C LYS A 94 -10.56 13.66 -25.85
N PHE A 95 -10.42 14.73 -25.06
CA PHE A 95 -10.19 14.67 -23.62
C PHE A 95 -11.37 14.01 -22.89
N ASN A 96 -12.59 14.47 -23.15
CA ASN A 96 -13.82 13.89 -22.58
C ASN A 96 -13.96 12.39 -22.92
N ARG A 97 -13.54 11.97 -24.13
CA ARG A 97 -13.52 10.53 -24.47
C ARG A 97 -12.54 9.73 -23.62
N LYS A 98 -11.33 10.25 -23.36
CA LYS A 98 -10.36 9.61 -22.46
C LYS A 98 -10.88 9.55 -21.03
N VAL A 99 -11.44 10.67 -20.56
CA VAL A 99 -12.12 10.77 -19.25
C VAL A 99 -13.37 9.91 -19.17
N LYS A 100 -13.96 9.43 -20.27
CA LYS A 100 -15.08 8.45 -20.29
C LYS A 100 -14.64 6.99 -20.45
N GLN A 101 -13.40 6.72 -20.88
CA GLN A 101 -12.83 5.36 -21.04
C GLN A 101 -12.04 4.80 -19.84
N ALA A 102 -11.41 5.62 -18.98
CA ALA A 102 -10.96 5.21 -17.63
C ALA A 102 -12.05 4.41 -16.81
N PRO A 103 -11.66 3.52 -15.89
CA PRO A 103 -12.62 2.71 -15.14
C PRO A 103 -13.59 3.57 -14.29
N LYS A 104 -14.90 3.25 -14.35
CA LYS A 104 -16.00 4.05 -13.77
C LYS A 104 -16.02 4.16 -12.24
N GLY A 105 -15.21 3.39 -11.52
CA GLY A 105 -15.30 3.23 -10.06
C GLY A 105 -14.75 4.36 -9.18
N LYS A 106 -13.90 5.26 -9.71
CA LYS A 106 -13.19 6.28 -8.89
C LYS A 106 -13.11 7.66 -9.54
N ARG A 107 -14.05 7.99 -10.42
CA ARG A 107 -13.77 9.03 -11.41
C ARG A 107 -13.66 10.45 -10.89
N TYR A 108 -14.47 10.82 -9.92
CA TYR A 108 -14.47 12.16 -9.33
C TYR A 108 -15.08 12.15 -7.92
N GLY A 109 -16.01 11.23 -7.64
CA GLY A 109 -16.70 11.13 -6.35
C GLY A 109 -15.77 10.89 -5.17
N SER A 110 -14.81 9.96 -5.26
CA SER A 110 -13.89 9.66 -4.14
C SER A 110 -12.85 10.76 -3.93
N VAL A 111 -12.37 11.39 -5.01
CA VAL A 111 -11.40 12.50 -4.91
C VAL A 111 -12.08 13.74 -4.32
N VAL A 112 -13.30 14.07 -4.79
CA VAL A 112 -14.09 15.16 -4.21
C VAL A 112 -14.50 14.85 -2.77
N GLN A 113 -14.90 13.62 -2.44
CA GLN A 113 -15.20 13.24 -1.05
C GLN A 113 -13.98 13.32 -0.13
N ASN A 114 -12.81 12.91 -0.59
CA ASN A 114 -11.58 13.00 0.21
C ASN A 114 -11.16 14.46 0.41
N ILE A 115 -11.22 15.29 -0.64
CA ILE A 115 -10.95 16.73 -0.53
C ILE A 115 -11.95 17.40 0.42
N LEU A 116 -13.25 17.06 0.33
CA LEU A 116 -14.27 17.59 1.25
C LEU A 116 -14.06 17.11 2.69
N LYS A 117 -13.55 15.90 2.89
CA LYS A 117 -13.21 15.36 4.21
C LYS A 117 -11.99 16.07 4.82
N ASP A 118 -10.94 16.26 4.04
CA ASP A 118 -9.70 16.92 4.47
C ASP A 118 -9.92 18.41 4.78
N LEU A 119 -10.87 19.05 4.10
CA LEU A 119 -11.28 20.44 4.36
C LEU A 119 -12.31 20.58 5.50
N GLY A 120 -12.74 19.48 6.12
CA GLY A 120 -13.78 19.49 7.17
C GLY A 120 -15.17 19.90 6.66
N LEU A 121 -15.37 19.91 5.35
CA LEU A 121 -16.61 20.32 4.67
C LEU A 121 -17.59 19.17 4.46
N ASN A 122 -17.22 17.95 4.85
CA ASN A 122 -18.10 16.79 4.84
C ASN A 122 -19.07 16.84 6.05
N GLY A 123 -19.88 17.89 6.10
CA GLY A 123 -20.91 18.10 7.09
C GLY A 123 -22.05 17.10 6.90
N GLY A 124 -22.01 16.03 7.70
CA GLY A 124 -23.17 15.32 8.25
C GLY A 124 -24.15 14.65 7.29
N ARG A 125 -24.22 13.32 7.35
CA ARG A 125 -25.50 12.63 7.46
C ARG A 125 -25.38 11.54 8.51
N ASN A 126 -26.32 11.58 9.46
CA ASN A 126 -26.74 10.42 10.25
C ASN A 126 -26.96 9.20 9.35
#